data_AF-A0A1V6I1B9-F1
#
_entry.id   AF-A0A1V6I1B9-F1
#
_cell.length_a   1.000
_cell.length_b   1.000
_cell.length_c   1.000
_cell.angle_alpha   90.00
_cell.angle_beta   90.00
_cell.angle_gamma   90.00
#
_symmetry.space_group_name_H-M   'P 1'
#
loop_
_entity.id
_entity.type
_entity.pdbx_description
1 polymer ?
#
loop_
_entity_poly.entity_id
_entity_poly.type
_entity_poly.pdbx_seq_one_letter_code
_entity_poly.pdbx_strand_id
1 'polypeptide(L)'
;MHYYQEKYKKNELVSTCDLDLNIHSNTIEFRSVYYMIYSRNTIPFGVTFIYEIVLNKKNGDFNITYQIINKNSDNTPKNKLTKRKNNFKLLKTLVDEGFYFDGSTKRYWGKKYEKTIIIYFNQIKDDLQKYFTDVYFSNKLYDFKELFNLIVDFHLYKKNIKAHDNVYEMIGEVYPQKKWLKINDNKFLPAILDEYGIKSKYLIKILSSSTNDVKLINIRTLIFICKLFGENYVDYIKQFNWKECSSTFINPPKKTFICKNDVEKKVILRIFKDMNKSKLTVPIITILTYIHQLFNIREFLEKNGFQNLKLDIKKIDDVEYLLDYWILLKKQATSGVVEKYLFPSDFLCEIETPIIVDNKIFFPKILSSNEDFCIEGRIMKNCMGRQFNHGVIQIFMSMTCEKKRINLQYQRGCLNVAFGKANSPVPDEIFGKAIEILSSRMIKYKSMKWKKEQRKIIRNE
;
A
#
# COMPACT_ATOMS: atom_id res chain seq x y z
N MET A 1 1.25 -36.27 22.93
CA MET A 1 1.62 -37.12 21.78
C MET A 1 2.79 -36.46 21.10
N HIS A 2 3.83 -37.21 20.77
CA HIS A 2 5.06 -36.68 20.16
C HIS A 2 5.37 -37.43 18.88
N TYR A 3 5.86 -36.72 17.87
CA TYR A 3 6.29 -37.26 16.59
C TYR A 3 7.57 -36.60 16.14
N TYR A 4 8.55 -37.42 15.76
CA TYR A 4 9.83 -36.96 15.26
C TYR A 4 10.19 -37.67 13.95
N GLN A 5 10.73 -36.90 13.00
CA GLN A 5 11.26 -37.40 11.74
C GLN A 5 12.51 -36.62 11.32
N GLU A 6 13.49 -37.35 10.81
CA GLU A 6 14.71 -36.79 10.22
C GLU A 6 14.80 -37.16 8.74
N LYS A 7 15.52 -36.33 7.98
CA LYS A 7 15.93 -36.66 6.62
C LYS A 7 17.39 -36.37 6.40
N TYR A 8 18.04 -37.33 5.77
CA TYR A 8 19.46 -37.30 5.44
C TYR A 8 19.67 -37.25 3.93
N LYS A 9 20.74 -36.58 3.49
CA LYS A 9 21.27 -36.65 2.12
C LYS A 9 22.76 -36.89 2.20
N LYS A 10 23.25 -37.98 1.60
CA LYS A 10 24.67 -38.39 1.68
C LYS A 10 25.21 -38.38 3.14
N ASN A 11 24.44 -38.94 4.07
CA ASN A 11 24.73 -38.99 5.52
C ASN A 11 24.76 -37.66 6.27
N GLU A 12 24.44 -36.53 5.63
CA GLU A 12 24.27 -35.24 6.31
C GLU A 12 22.78 -35.00 6.61
N LEU A 13 22.48 -34.54 7.84
CA LEU A 13 21.14 -34.15 8.24
C LEU A 13 20.72 -32.90 7.46
N VAL A 14 19.69 -33.01 6.63
CA VAL A 14 19.19 -31.89 5.80
C VAL A 14 17.97 -31.23 6.44
N SER A 15 17.17 -31.99 7.18
CA SER A 15 15.97 -31.46 7.82
C SER A 15 15.46 -32.33 8.96
N THR A 16 14.80 -31.70 9.93
CA THR A 16 14.03 -32.38 10.99
C THR A 16 12.62 -31.82 11.09
N CYS A 17 11.71 -32.68 11.56
CA CYS A 17 10.34 -32.36 11.91
C CYS A 17 10.08 -32.93 13.30
N ASP A 18 9.67 -32.05 14.21
CA ASP A 18 9.32 -32.37 15.59
C ASP A 18 7.93 -31.78 15.87
N LEU A 19 6.97 -32.63 16.18
CA LEU A 19 5.58 -32.28 16.47
C LEU A 19 5.19 -32.77 17.85
N ASP A 20 4.55 -31.90 18.61
CA ASP A 20 3.99 -32.19 19.92
C ASP A 20 2.53 -31.74 19.97
N LEU A 21 1.65 -32.62 20.42
CA LEU A 21 0.25 -32.31 20.76
C LEU A 21 -0.05 -32.77 22.18
N ASN A 22 -0.37 -31.82 23.06
CA ASN A 22 -0.79 -32.06 24.43
C ASN A 22 -2.23 -31.57 24.62
N ILE A 23 -3.12 -32.48 25.03
CA ILE A 23 -4.52 -32.17 25.32
C ILE A 23 -4.71 -32.31 26.83
N HIS A 24 -4.85 -31.17 27.51
CA HIS A 24 -5.09 -31.09 28.95
C HIS A 24 -6.58 -30.85 29.24
N SER A 25 -7.00 -30.87 30.49
CA SER A 25 -8.41 -30.61 30.86
C SER A 25 -8.91 -29.24 30.37
N ASN A 26 -8.06 -28.21 30.44
CA ASN A 26 -8.45 -26.82 30.15
C ASN A 26 -7.79 -26.23 28.90
N THR A 27 -6.78 -26.88 28.34
CA THR A 27 -5.99 -26.35 27.21
C THR A 27 -5.68 -27.42 26.16
N ILE A 28 -5.54 -26.99 24.92
CA ILE A 28 -4.88 -27.76 23.85
C ILE A 28 -3.61 -27.01 23.47
N GLU A 29 -2.50 -27.73 23.48
CA GLU A 29 -1.18 -27.20 23.15
C GLU A 29 -0.64 -28.00 21.97
N PHE A 30 -0.39 -27.30 20.86
CA PHE A 30 0.27 -27.89 19.70
C PHE A 30 1.52 -27.10 19.38
N ARG A 31 2.62 -27.82 19.14
CA ARG A 31 3.90 -27.26 18.74
C ARG A 31 4.45 -28.04 17.55
N SER A 32 4.95 -27.32 16.56
CA SER A 32 5.71 -27.89 15.46
C SER A 32 7.01 -27.14 15.26
N VAL A 33 8.07 -27.90 15.02
CA VAL A 33 9.42 -27.42 14.77
C VAL A 33 9.95 -28.05 13.50
N TYR A 34 10.35 -27.20 12.57
CA TYR A 34 10.94 -27.62 11.31
C TYR A 34 12.34 -27.03 11.19
N TYR A 35 13.35 -27.89 11.13
CA TYR A 35 14.68 -27.51 10.73
C TYR A 35 14.88 -27.84 9.25
N MET A 36 15.44 -26.90 8.49
CA MET A 36 15.78 -27.11 7.09
C MET A 36 17.11 -26.45 6.74
N ILE A 37 17.88 -27.10 5.89
CA ILE A 37 19.06 -26.51 5.24
C ILE A 37 18.67 -26.02 3.84
N TYR A 38 18.96 -24.76 3.53
CA TYR A 38 18.83 -24.21 2.18
C TYR A 38 20.16 -23.62 1.72
N SER A 39 20.40 -23.57 0.41
CA SER A 39 21.62 -22.98 -0.15
C SER A 39 21.34 -21.61 -0.73
N ARG A 40 22.16 -20.61 -0.38
CA ARG A 40 22.17 -19.29 -1.04
C ARG A 40 23.59 -19.02 -1.53
N ASN A 41 23.74 -18.79 -2.84
CA ASN A 41 25.05 -18.67 -3.49
C ASN A 41 25.99 -19.82 -3.10
N THR A 42 25.52 -21.07 -3.24
CA THR A 42 26.22 -22.32 -2.90
C THR A 42 26.64 -22.52 -1.44
N ILE A 43 26.36 -21.56 -0.54
CA ILE A 43 26.61 -21.68 0.91
C ILE A 43 25.36 -22.25 1.60
N PRO A 44 25.47 -23.31 2.41
CA PRO A 44 24.36 -23.86 3.17
C PRO A 44 24.04 -23.00 4.41
N PHE A 45 22.75 -22.74 4.62
CA PHE A 45 22.20 -22.03 5.77
C PHE A 45 21.16 -22.90 6.45
N GLY A 46 21.25 -23.02 7.77
CA GLY A 46 20.26 -23.71 8.58
C GLY A 46 19.19 -22.73 9.05
N VAL A 47 17.92 -23.08 8.90
CA VAL A 47 16.80 -22.31 9.44
C VAL A 47 15.89 -23.22 10.25
N THR A 48 15.42 -22.73 11.39
CA THR A 48 14.41 -23.40 12.22
C THR A 48 13.16 -22.54 12.26
N PHE A 49 12.03 -23.13 11.88
CA PHE A 49 10.70 -22.56 12.05
C PHE A 49 10.01 -23.23 13.24
N ILE A 50 9.43 -22.44 14.13
CA ILE A 50 8.67 -22.93 15.27
C ILE A 50 7.29 -22.31 15.21
N TYR A 51 6.26 -23.15 15.24
CA TYR A 51 4.87 -22.75 15.38
C TYR A 51 4.30 -23.36 16.65
N GLU A 52 3.57 -22.57 17.43
CA GLU A 52 2.95 -23.02 18.68
C GLU A 52 1.58 -22.39 18.81
N ILE A 53 0.60 -23.18 19.26
CA ILE A 53 -0.71 -22.70 19.68
C ILE A 53 -1.05 -23.25 21.06
N VAL A 54 -1.53 -22.37 21.92
CA VAL A 54 -2.15 -22.71 23.21
C VAL A 54 -3.60 -22.22 23.17
N LEU A 55 -4.55 -23.14 23.03
CA LEU A 55 -5.99 -22.87 22.99
C LEU A 55 -6.61 -23.13 24.37
N ASN A 56 -7.31 -22.14 24.92
CA ASN A 56 -8.05 -22.26 26.18
C ASN A 56 -9.48 -22.74 25.92
N LYS A 57 -9.80 -23.93 26.45
CA LYS A 57 -11.10 -24.58 26.24
C LYS A 57 -12.25 -23.91 26.98
N LYS A 58 -11.97 -23.19 28.08
CA LYS A 58 -13.00 -22.52 28.88
C LYS A 58 -13.59 -21.30 28.16
N ASN A 59 -12.72 -20.46 27.59
CA ASN A 59 -13.11 -19.16 27.08
C ASN A 59 -12.89 -18.96 25.56
N GLY A 60 -12.36 -19.98 24.87
CA GLY A 60 -12.07 -19.96 23.44
C GLY A 60 -10.90 -19.08 23.02
N ASP A 61 -10.20 -18.42 23.95
CA ASP A 61 -9.02 -17.63 23.61
C ASP A 61 -7.85 -18.54 23.23
N PHE A 62 -6.99 -18.07 22.34
CA PHE A 62 -5.77 -18.77 21.98
C PHE A 62 -4.59 -17.83 21.89
N ASN A 63 -3.40 -18.35 22.19
CA ASN A 63 -2.13 -17.68 21.96
C ASN A 63 -1.36 -18.42 20.88
N ILE A 64 -0.72 -17.67 20.00
CA ILE A 64 0.12 -18.22 18.94
C ILE A 64 1.52 -17.67 19.05
N THR A 65 2.50 -18.57 19.02
CA THR A 65 3.91 -18.25 18.86
C THR A 65 4.36 -18.65 17.46
N TYR A 66 5.07 -17.75 16.80
CA TYR A 66 5.83 -18.03 15.60
C TYR A 66 7.27 -17.58 15.81
N GLN A 67 8.24 -18.45 15.51
CA GLN A 67 9.65 -18.14 15.62
C GLN A 67 10.43 -18.60 14.39
N ILE A 68 11.36 -17.76 13.92
CA ILE A 68 12.38 -18.11 12.94
C ILE A 68 13.74 -17.97 13.62
N ILE A 69 14.56 -19.00 13.53
CA ILE A 69 15.94 -19.02 14.03
C ILE A 69 16.87 -19.36 12.87
N ASN A 70 17.75 -18.44 12.50
CA ASN A 70 18.77 -18.67 11.47
C ASN A 70 20.09 -19.09 12.12
N LYS A 71 20.69 -20.16 11.61
CA LYS A 71 22.03 -20.62 11.95
C LYS A 71 23.00 -20.18 10.84
N ASN A 72 24.06 -19.46 11.23
CA ASN A 72 25.22 -18.97 10.44
C ASN A 72 25.12 -17.60 9.74
N SER A 73 26.10 -16.73 10.06
CA SER A 73 26.57 -15.48 9.44
C SER A 73 25.84 -14.16 9.71
N ASP A 74 26.65 -13.08 9.80
CA ASP A 74 26.27 -11.66 9.99
C ASP A 74 25.33 -11.11 8.91
N ASN A 75 25.18 -11.82 7.79
CA ASN A 75 24.37 -11.46 6.63
C ASN A 75 23.04 -12.24 6.50
N THR A 76 22.63 -13.00 7.53
CA THR A 76 21.33 -13.69 7.54
C THR A 76 20.20 -12.81 8.10
N PRO A 77 18.94 -13.06 7.69
CA PRO A 77 17.79 -12.38 8.30
C PRO A 77 17.80 -12.58 9.81
N LYS A 78 17.51 -11.52 10.58
CA LYS A 78 17.47 -11.61 12.04
C LYS A 78 16.46 -12.65 12.51
N ASN A 79 16.79 -13.33 13.61
CA ASN A 79 15.83 -14.15 14.34
C ASN A 79 14.58 -13.33 14.64
N LYS A 80 13.41 -13.96 14.49
CA LYS A 80 12.12 -13.30 14.70
C LYS A 80 11.30 -14.14 15.64
N LEU A 81 10.80 -13.53 16.71
CA LEU A 81 9.80 -14.12 17.60
C LEU A 81 8.55 -13.25 17.57
N THR A 82 7.40 -13.87 17.32
CA THR A 82 6.09 -13.21 17.32
C THR A 82 5.15 -13.99 18.22
N LYS A 83 4.64 -13.35 19.27
CA LYS A 83 3.59 -13.89 20.14
C LYS A 83 2.34 -13.02 20.04
N ARG A 84 1.19 -13.62 19.74
CA ARG A 84 -0.07 -12.89 19.59
C ARG A 84 -1.24 -13.69 20.17
N LYS A 85 -2.12 -13.00 20.90
CA LYS A 85 -3.39 -13.52 21.39
C LYS A 85 -4.50 -13.27 20.36
N ASN A 86 -5.36 -14.28 20.14
CA ASN A 86 -6.55 -14.23 19.27
C ASN A 86 -6.26 -13.64 17.87
N ASN A 87 -5.09 -13.96 17.30
CA ASN A 87 -4.67 -13.46 15.99
C ASN A 87 -4.97 -14.50 14.92
N PHE A 88 -6.11 -14.36 14.27
CA PHE A 88 -6.58 -15.32 13.27
C PHE A 88 -5.73 -15.35 12.00
N LYS A 89 -5.05 -14.26 11.65
CA LYS A 89 -4.08 -14.27 10.55
C LYS A 89 -2.92 -15.23 10.84
N LEU A 90 -2.34 -15.11 12.03
CA LEU A 90 -1.25 -15.98 12.47
C LEU A 90 -1.74 -17.41 12.73
N LEU A 91 -3.01 -17.59 13.10
CA LEU A 91 -3.66 -18.90 13.16
C LEU A 91 -3.70 -19.57 11.79
N LYS A 92 -4.13 -18.84 10.76
CA LYS A 92 -4.15 -19.35 9.38
C LYS A 92 -2.75 -19.77 8.95
N THR A 93 -1.74 -18.92 9.19
CA THR A 93 -0.33 -19.29 8.94
C THR A 93 0.12 -20.53 9.71
N LEU A 94 -0.22 -20.66 10.99
CA LEU A 94 0.13 -21.85 11.78
C LEU A 94 -0.57 -23.12 11.26
N VAL A 95 -1.85 -23.04 10.93
CA VAL A 95 -2.60 -24.19 10.42
C VAL A 95 -2.08 -24.59 9.05
N ASP A 96 -1.87 -23.62 8.16
CA ASP A 96 -1.39 -23.87 6.81
C ASP A 96 0.07 -24.32 6.85
N GLU A 97 1.00 -23.52 7.37
CA GLU A 97 2.46 -23.75 7.27
C GLU A 97 3.08 -24.55 8.43
N GLY A 98 2.37 -24.65 9.55
CA GLY A 98 2.85 -25.29 10.78
C GLY A 98 2.14 -26.59 11.13
N PHE A 99 1.00 -26.90 10.50
CA PHE A 99 0.22 -28.12 10.77
C PHE A 99 0.07 -28.96 9.49
N TYR A 100 -0.47 -28.39 8.40
CA TYR A 100 -0.71 -29.14 7.17
C TYR A 100 0.47 -29.18 6.21
N PHE A 101 1.00 -28.00 5.87
CA PHE A 101 2.20 -27.83 5.09
C PHE A 101 3.37 -27.69 6.03
N ASP A 102 4.51 -28.13 5.57
CA ASP A 102 5.62 -28.52 6.40
C ASP A 102 6.77 -27.51 6.34
N GLY A 103 6.39 -26.24 6.33
CA GLY A 103 7.29 -25.14 5.95
C GLY A 103 7.70 -25.16 4.47
N SER A 104 7.17 -26.06 3.63
CA SER A 104 7.46 -26.15 2.19
C SER A 104 6.19 -26.28 1.34
N THR A 105 6.27 -25.93 0.04
CA THR A 105 5.12 -25.91 -0.88
C THR A 105 4.75 -27.28 -1.48
N LYS A 106 5.42 -28.37 -1.09
CA LYS A 106 5.16 -29.74 -1.58
C LYS A 106 5.23 -30.72 -0.42
N ARG A 107 4.48 -31.83 -0.49
CA ARG A 107 4.47 -32.96 0.49
C ARG A 107 5.89 -33.44 0.81
N TYR A 108 6.59 -32.77 1.72
CA TYR A 108 8.00 -33.00 1.97
C TYR A 108 8.15 -34.19 2.91
N TRP A 109 7.47 -34.24 4.06
CA TRP A 109 7.68 -35.32 5.04
C TRP A 109 7.06 -36.69 4.68
N GLY A 110 6.16 -36.75 3.71
CA GLY A 110 5.58 -37.99 3.18
C GLY A 110 4.47 -38.61 4.04
N LYS A 111 4.13 -39.88 3.75
CA LYS A 111 2.91 -40.54 4.30
C LYS A 111 2.90 -40.71 5.83
N LYS A 112 4.07 -40.87 6.47
CA LYS A 112 4.15 -41.06 7.93
C LYS A 112 3.73 -39.79 8.68
N TYR A 113 4.16 -38.63 8.19
CA TYR A 113 3.73 -37.34 8.68
C TYR A 113 2.24 -37.12 8.45
N GLU A 114 1.74 -37.37 7.24
CA GLU A 114 0.32 -37.19 6.89
C GLU A 114 -0.60 -38.01 7.82
N LYS A 115 -0.26 -39.29 8.07
CA LYS A 115 -0.99 -40.12 9.04
C LYS A 115 -1.00 -39.52 10.46
N THR A 116 0.14 -38.98 10.89
CA THR A 116 0.27 -38.38 12.22
C THR A 116 -0.58 -37.12 12.35
N ILE A 117 -0.55 -36.23 11.34
CA ILE A 117 -1.36 -35.01 11.31
C ILE A 117 -2.86 -35.34 11.28
N ILE A 118 -3.28 -36.39 10.56
CA ILE A 118 -4.67 -36.87 10.60
C ILE A 118 -5.08 -37.30 12.02
N ILE A 119 -4.23 -38.05 12.72
CA ILE A 119 -4.48 -38.46 14.10
C ILE A 119 -4.60 -37.22 15.01
N TYR A 120 -3.68 -36.26 14.89
CA TYR A 120 -3.68 -35.04 15.69
C TYR A 120 -4.94 -34.21 15.44
N PHE A 121 -5.31 -34.03 14.17
CA PHE A 121 -6.54 -33.34 13.79
C PHE A 121 -7.77 -33.97 14.42
N ASN A 122 -7.92 -35.30 14.30
CA ASN A 122 -9.07 -36.01 14.86
C ASN A 122 -9.11 -35.87 16.39
N GLN A 123 -7.98 -35.97 17.10
CA GLN A 123 -7.97 -35.75 18.54
C GLN A 123 -8.38 -34.33 18.95
N ILE A 124 -7.89 -33.31 18.24
CA ILE A 124 -8.29 -31.91 18.49
C ILE A 124 -9.79 -31.74 18.23
N LYS A 125 -10.28 -32.27 17.10
CA LYS A 125 -11.69 -32.22 16.70
C LYS A 125 -12.58 -32.86 17.75
N ASP A 126 -12.31 -34.11 18.09
CA ASP A 126 -13.13 -34.88 19.03
C ASP A 126 -13.12 -34.26 20.43
N ASP A 127 -12.01 -33.65 20.85
CA ASP A 127 -11.93 -32.94 22.12
C ASP A 127 -12.73 -31.63 22.12
N LEU A 128 -12.59 -30.79 21.08
CA LEU A 128 -13.30 -29.51 20.99
C LEU A 128 -14.80 -29.69 20.76
N GLN A 129 -15.22 -30.70 19.99
CA GLN A 129 -16.64 -30.93 19.69
C GLN A 129 -17.47 -31.21 20.95
N LYS A 130 -16.89 -31.79 22.00
CA LYS A 130 -17.55 -32.05 23.30
C LYS A 130 -18.06 -30.79 24.00
N TYR A 131 -17.56 -29.63 23.62
CA TYR A 131 -17.89 -28.35 24.24
C TYR A 131 -18.99 -27.59 23.50
N PHE A 132 -19.35 -27.99 22.29
CA PHE A 132 -20.52 -27.46 21.60
C PHE A 132 -21.76 -28.09 22.23
N THR A 133 -22.73 -27.25 22.60
CA THR A 133 -24.01 -27.73 23.15
C THR A 133 -25.17 -27.40 22.23
N ASP A 134 -24.97 -26.52 21.25
CA ASP A 134 -25.99 -26.23 20.25
C ASP A 134 -25.98 -27.30 19.15
N VAL A 135 -27.16 -27.52 18.57
CA VAL A 135 -27.39 -28.54 17.55
C VAL A 135 -26.57 -28.28 16.28
N TYR A 136 -26.34 -27.01 15.93
CA TYR A 136 -25.65 -26.65 14.68
C TYR A 136 -24.17 -27.02 14.73
N PHE A 137 -23.40 -26.54 15.71
CA PHE A 137 -21.98 -26.85 15.83
C PHE A 137 -21.73 -28.31 16.22
N SER A 138 -22.63 -28.93 16.98
CA SER A 138 -22.52 -30.35 17.34
C SER A 138 -22.64 -31.27 16.12
N ASN A 139 -23.51 -30.92 15.16
CA ASN A 139 -23.72 -31.72 13.94
C ASN A 139 -22.84 -31.28 12.77
N LYS A 140 -22.07 -30.20 12.92
CA LYS A 140 -21.18 -29.72 11.87
C LYS A 140 -20.02 -30.69 11.69
N LEU A 141 -19.89 -31.20 10.46
CA LEU A 141 -18.79 -32.07 10.07
C LEU A 141 -17.58 -31.20 9.73
N TYR A 142 -16.43 -31.55 10.30
CA TYR A 142 -15.13 -30.94 10.00
C TYR A 142 -14.23 -31.96 9.32
N ASP A 143 -13.89 -31.67 8.06
CA ASP A 143 -12.97 -32.48 7.28
C ASP A 143 -11.52 -32.21 7.66
N PHE A 144 -10.62 -33.12 7.26
CA PHE A 144 -9.19 -33.09 7.61
C PHE A 144 -8.47 -31.78 7.31
N LYS A 145 -9.00 -30.87 6.47
CA LYS A 145 -8.40 -29.56 6.15
C LYS A 145 -9.06 -28.38 6.85
N GLU A 146 -9.96 -28.63 7.79
CA GLU A 146 -10.80 -27.62 8.42
C GLU A 146 -10.39 -27.26 9.85
N LEU A 147 -9.14 -27.53 10.25
CA LEU A 147 -8.66 -27.17 11.58
C LEU A 147 -8.80 -25.66 11.87
N PHE A 148 -8.54 -24.82 10.87
CA PHE A 148 -8.75 -23.37 11.00
C PHE A 148 -10.21 -23.04 11.30
N ASN A 149 -11.15 -23.60 10.53
CA ASN A 149 -12.58 -23.38 10.68
C ASN A 149 -13.07 -23.88 12.05
N LEU A 150 -12.62 -25.05 12.49
CA LEU A 150 -12.94 -25.62 13.79
C LEU A 150 -12.50 -24.71 14.94
N ILE A 151 -11.26 -24.21 14.93
CA ILE A 151 -10.76 -23.32 15.99
C ILE A 151 -11.49 -21.98 15.97
N VAL A 152 -11.79 -21.45 14.77
CA VAL A 152 -12.59 -20.22 14.61
C VAL A 152 -14.00 -20.41 15.17
N ASP A 153 -14.69 -21.47 14.79
CA ASP A 153 -16.04 -21.78 15.26
C ASP A 153 -16.06 -21.95 16.78
N PHE A 154 -15.11 -22.70 17.33
CA PHE A 154 -14.96 -22.88 18.77
C PHE A 154 -14.77 -21.54 19.50
N HIS A 155 -13.90 -20.68 18.97
CA HIS A 155 -13.70 -19.34 19.52
C HIS A 155 -14.99 -18.50 19.48
N LEU A 156 -15.63 -18.42 18.33
CA LEU A 156 -16.84 -17.63 18.14
C LEU A 156 -17.98 -18.12 19.03
N TYR A 157 -18.16 -19.43 19.13
CA TYR A 157 -19.12 -20.08 20.01
C TYR A 157 -18.89 -19.71 21.48
N LYS A 158 -17.66 -19.90 22.00
CA LYS A 158 -17.33 -19.55 23.39
C LYS A 158 -17.48 -18.06 23.71
N LYS A 159 -17.37 -17.20 22.70
CA LYS A 159 -17.59 -15.76 22.83
C LYS A 159 -19.03 -15.32 22.56
N ASN A 160 -19.92 -16.23 22.18
CA ASN A 160 -21.28 -15.94 21.74
C ASN A 160 -21.30 -14.88 20.59
N ILE A 161 -20.38 -15.00 19.64
CA ILE A 161 -20.29 -14.13 18.46
C ILE A 161 -21.07 -14.75 17.32
N LYS A 162 -22.04 -14.01 16.79
CA LYS A 162 -22.88 -14.42 15.66
C LYS A 162 -22.14 -14.13 14.36
N ALA A 163 -21.72 -15.19 13.69
CA ALA A 163 -21.00 -15.13 12.43
C ALA A 163 -21.94 -15.26 11.22
N HIS A 164 -21.37 -15.06 10.04
CA HIS A 164 -22.00 -15.23 8.72
C HIS A 164 -21.14 -16.20 7.90
N ASP A 165 -21.65 -16.68 6.77
CA ASP A 165 -21.04 -17.76 5.99
C ASP A 165 -19.58 -17.52 5.57
N ASN A 166 -19.18 -16.26 5.37
CA ASN A 166 -17.83 -15.89 4.92
C ASN A 166 -16.88 -15.46 6.07
N VAL A 167 -17.24 -15.77 7.33
CA VAL A 167 -16.47 -15.32 8.49
C VAL A 167 -15.00 -15.76 8.44
N TYR A 168 -14.70 -16.95 7.91
CA TYR A 168 -13.35 -17.51 7.90
C TYR A 168 -12.35 -16.66 7.11
N GLU A 169 -12.77 -16.06 5.99
CA GLU A 169 -11.89 -15.20 5.21
C GLU A 169 -11.77 -13.80 5.81
N MET A 170 -12.84 -13.28 6.42
CA MET A 170 -12.85 -11.93 7.00
C MET A 170 -12.13 -11.85 8.35
N ILE A 171 -12.23 -12.89 9.18
CA ILE A 171 -11.72 -12.90 10.55
C ILE A 171 -10.18 -12.90 10.61
N GLY A 172 -9.54 -13.50 9.61
CA GLY A 172 -8.09 -13.39 9.42
C GLY A 172 -7.64 -11.95 9.19
N GLU A 173 -8.46 -11.15 8.51
CA GLU A 173 -8.14 -9.77 8.19
C GLU A 173 -8.53 -8.81 9.34
N VAL A 174 -9.74 -8.92 9.89
CA VAL A 174 -10.22 -8.02 10.94
C VAL A 174 -11.02 -8.79 11.98
N TYR A 175 -10.71 -8.51 13.25
CA TYR A 175 -11.49 -9.00 14.39
C TYR A 175 -12.01 -7.79 15.18
N PRO A 176 -13.33 -7.69 15.43
CA PRO A 176 -13.93 -6.51 16.04
C PRO A 176 -13.57 -6.39 17.52
N GLN A 177 -13.43 -5.16 18.00
CA GLN A 177 -13.25 -4.92 19.45
C GLN A 177 -14.52 -5.29 20.23
N LYS A 178 -14.34 -5.71 21.49
CA LYS A 178 -15.44 -6.10 22.38
C LYS A 178 -16.53 -5.02 22.51
N LYS A 179 -16.17 -3.74 22.48
CA LYS A 179 -17.14 -2.63 22.55
C LYS A 179 -18.11 -2.65 21.37
N TRP A 180 -17.62 -2.90 20.15
CA TRP A 180 -18.42 -2.89 18.93
C TRP A 180 -19.28 -4.14 18.80
N LEU A 181 -18.76 -5.29 19.26
CA LEU A 181 -19.56 -6.50 19.38
C LEU A 181 -20.78 -6.28 20.29
N LYS A 182 -20.59 -5.67 21.47
CA LYS A 182 -21.70 -5.38 22.40
C LYS A 182 -22.76 -4.47 21.79
N ILE A 183 -22.35 -3.41 21.10
CA ILE A 183 -23.27 -2.45 20.44
C ILE A 183 -24.09 -3.14 19.34
N ASN A 184 -23.53 -4.17 18.70
CA ASN A 184 -24.13 -4.83 17.54
C ASN A 184 -24.68 -6.24 17.84
N ASP A 185 -25.17 -6.48 19.06
CA ASP A 185 -25.75 -7.77 19.50
C ASP A 185 -24.83 -8.99 19.27
N ASN A 186 -23.53 -8.79 19.44
CA ASN A 186 -22.45 -9.73 19.13
C ASN A 186 -22.44 -10.22 17.67
N LYS A 187 -23.05 -9.50 16.73
CA LYS A 187 -22.97 -9.81 15.30
C LYS A 187 -21.62 -9.37 14.74
N PHE A 188 -20.86 -10.32 14.22
CA PHE A 188 -19.49 -10.12 13.76
C PHE A 188 -19.36 -9.04 12.69
N LEU A 189 -20.10 -9.19 11.58
CA LEU A 189 -19.96 -8.32 10.42
C LEU A 189 -20.44 -6.88 10.68
N PRO A 190 -21.62 -6.65 11.29
CA PRO A 190 -22.02 -5.30 11.70
C PRO A 190 -21.02 -4.64 12.64
N ALA A 191 -20.48 -5.38 13.63
CA ALA A 191 -19.49 -4.84 14.56
C ALA A 191 -18.20 -4.39 13.86
N ILE A 192 -17.72 -5.14 12.87
CA ILE A 192 -16.56 -4.73 12.07
C ILE A 192 -16.85 -3.45 11.30
N LEU A 193 -17.96 -3.39 10.57
CA LEU A 193 -18.25 -2.22 9.74
C LEU A 193 -18.47 -0.97 10.60
N ASP A 194 -19.20 -1.10 11.71
CA ASP A 194 -19.47 -0.02 12.66
C ASP A 194 -18.19 0.48 13.35
N GLU A 195 -17.21 -0.40 13.61
CA GLU A 195 -15.89 -0.02 14.13
C GLU A 195 -15.18 1.02 13.26
N TYR A 196 -15.42 0.99 11.95
CA TYR A 196 -14.88 1.95 10.99
C TYR A 196 -15.90 3.04 10.61
N GLY A 197 -17.05 3.14 11.28
CA GLY A 197 -18.10 4.12 11.00
C GLY A 197 -18.90 3.82 9.72
N ILE A 198 -18.93 2.56 9.28
CA ILE A 198 -19.62 2.12 8.06
C ILE A 198 -20.93 1.45 8.47
N LYS A 199 -22.05 2.18 8.36
CA LYS A 199 -23.40 1.67 8.68
C LYS A 199 -24.20 1.46 7.40
N SER A 200 -24.13 0.26 6.82
CA SER A 200 -24.85 -0.04 5.56
C SER A 200 -25.51 -1.41 5.57
N LYS A 201 -26.86 -1.40 5.56
CA LYS A 201 -27.69 -2.60 5.33
C LYS A 201 -27.37 -3.26 3.99
N TYR A 202 -27.02 -2.47 2.97
CA TYR A 202 -26.62 -2.96 1.65
C TYR A 202 -25.35 -3.82 1.72
N LEU A 203 -24.30 -3.32 2.37
CA LEU A 203 -23.04 -4.07 2.52
C LEU A 203 -23.24 -5.32 3.38
N ILE A 204 -23.98 -5.21 4.50
CA ILE A 204 -24.28 -6.36 5.35
C ILE A 204 -24.98 -7.46 4.56
N LYS A 205 -26.00 -7.12 3.77
CA LYS A 205 -26.74 -8.08 2.94
C LYS A 205 -25.83 -8.80 1.95
N ILE A 206 -24.96 -8.07 1.24
CA ILE A 206 -24.08 -8.65 0.22
C ILE A 206 -22.96 -9.49 0.86
N LEU A 207 -22.28 -8.96 1.86
CA LEU A 207 -21.14 -9.61 2.50
C LEU A 207 -21.54 -10.87 3.29
N SER A 208 -22.80 -10.93 3.75
CA SER A 208 -23.35 -12.12 4.40
C SER A 208 -23.71 -13.25 3.43
N SER A 209 -23.71 -13.02 2.12
CA SER A 209 -24.08 -14.05 1.13
C SER A 209 -22.90 -14.97 0.79
N SER A 210 -23.15 -16.27 0.65
CA SER A 210 -22.14 -17.32 0.45
C SER A 210 -21.59 -17.44 -0.98
N THR A 211 -21.77 -16.42 -1.83
CA THR A 211 -21.32 -16.49 -3.23
C THR A 211 -19.79 -16.44 -3.33
N ASN A 212 -19.23 -17.13 -4.34
CA ASN A 212 -17.77 -17.20 -4.52
C ASN A 212 -17.11 -15.83 -4.68
N ASP A 213 -17.79 -14.87 -5.33
CA ASP A 213 -17.29 -13.50 -5.49
C ASP A 213 -17.08 -12.80 -4.16
N VAL A 214 -17.88 -13.14 -3.13
CA VAL A 214 -17.80 -12.51 -1.80
C VAL A 214 -16.65 -13.09 -0.97
N LYS A 215 -16.34 -14.39 -1.15
CA LYS A 215 -15.20 -15.04 -0.49
C LYS A 215 -13.85 -14.41 -0.85
N LEU A 216 -13.77 -13.78 -2.02
CA LEU A 216 -12.57 -13.09 -2.49
C LEU A 216 -12.41 -11.67 -1.93
N ILE A 217 -13.42 -11.12 -1.24
CA ILE A 217 -13.39 -9.73 -0.79
C ILE A 217 -12.46 -9.57 0.41
N ASN A 218 -11.43 -8.73 0.27
CA ASN A 218 -10.66 -8.27 1.42
C ASN A 218 -11.43 -7.15 2.15
N ILE A 219 -11.91 -7.45 3.36
CA ILE A 219 -12.75 -6.53 4.15
C ILE A 219 -12.02 -5.22 4.47
N ARG A 220 -10.70 -5.24 4.69
CA ARG A 220 -9.95 -4.01 4.98
C ARG A 220 -9.90 -3.08 3.79
N THR A 221 -9.81 -3.64 2.58
CA THR A 221 -9.80 -2.83 1.35
C THR A 221 -11.15 -2.23 1.10
N LEU A 222 -12.22 -2.99 1.29
CA LEU A 222 -13.57 -2.42 1.24
C LEU A 222 -13.72 -1.25 2.25
N ILE A 223 -13.25 -1.44 3.48
CA ILE A 223 -13.24 -0.38 4.51
C ILE A 223 -12.47 0.85 4.01
N PHE A 224 -11.27 0.68 3.46
CA PHE A 224 -10.47 1.76 2.89
C PHE A 224 -11.24 2.51 1.79
N ILE A 225 -11.83 1.79 0.83
CA ILE A 225 -12.62 2.37 -0.27
C ILE A 225 -13.82 3.15 0.27
N CYS A 226 -14.60 2.57 1.20
CA CYS A 226 -15.74 3.26 1.80
C CYS A 226 -15.31 4.54 2.54
N LYS A 227 -14.20 4.48 3.28
CA LYS A 227 -13.69 5.63 4.04
C LYS A 227 -13.23 6.77 3.13
N LEU A 228 -12.64 6.47 1.96
CA LEU A 228 -12.28 7.51 0.99
C LEU A 228 -13.47 8.41 0.63
N PHE A 229 -14.66 7.83 0.47
CA PHE A 229 -15.87 8.58 0.13
C PHE A 229 -16.55 9.23 1.33
N GLY A 230 -16.24 8.83 2.56
CA GLY A 230 -16.82 9.40 3.78
C GLY A 230 -18.34 9.22 3.83
N GLU A 231 -19.07 10.30 4.11
CA GLU A 231 -20.53 10.29 4.09
C GLU A 231 -21.08 9.97 2.69
N ASN A 232 -22.22 9.26 2.67
CA ASN A 232 -22.88 8.78 1.45
C ASN A 232 -22.03 7.86 0.58
N TYR A 233 -21.02 7.19 1.16
CA TYR A 233 -20.14 6.25 0.43
C TYR A 233 -20.91 5.22 -0.41
N VAL A 234 -22.08 4.76 0.05
CA VAL A 234 -22.92 3.78 -0.65
C VAL A 234 -23.27 4.26 -2.06
N ASP A 235 -23.57 5.54 -2.23
CA ASP A 235 -23.97 6.14 -3.50
C ASP A 235 -22.81 6.19 -4.50
N TYR A 236 -21.57 6.28 -4.01
CA TYR A 236 -20.37 6.24 -4.83
C TYR A 236 -19.95 4.80 -5.17
N ILE A 237 -19.89 3.90 -4.17
CA ILE A 237 -19.38 2.53 -4.41
C ILE A 237 -20.28 1.73 -5.35
N LYS A 238 -21.59 2.00 -5.37
CA LYS A 238 -22.53 1.33 -6.29
C LYS A 238 -22.30 1.67 -7.77
N GLN A 239 -21.52 2.71 -8.07
CA GLN A 239 -21.30 3.16 -9.44
C GLN A 239 -20.12 2.48 -10.14
N PHE A 240 -19.45 1.54 -9.48
CA PHE A 240 -18.32 0.79 -10.03
C PHE A 240 -18.30 -0.64 -9.45
N ASN A 241 -17.50 -1.54 -10.04
CA ASN A 241 -17.35 -2.92 -9.55
C ASN A 241 -16.45 -2.95 -8.30
N TRP A 242 -16.99 -2.49 -7.18
CA TRP A 242 -16.25 -2.40 -5.93
C TRP A 242 -15.79 -3.77 -5.40
N LYS A 243 -16.46 -4.87 -5.78
CA LYS A 243 -16.06 -6.23 -5.37
C LYS A 243 -14.69 -6.60 -5.93
N GLU A 244 -14.48 -6.36 -7.22
CA GLU A 244 -13.20 -6.59 -7.91
C GLU A 244 -12.08 -5.67 -7.39
N CYS A 245 -12.40 -4.40 -7.16
CA CYS A 245 -11.45 -3.48 -6.51
C CYS A 245 -11.08 -3.93 -5.09
N SER A 246 -12.00 -4.61 -4.39
CA SER A 246 -11.80 -5.05 -2.99
C SER A 246 -11.13 -6.41 -2.85
N SER A 247 -11.02 -7.21 -3.91
CA SER A 247 -10.38 -8.53 -3.86
C SER A 247 -8.85 -8.49 -4.05
N THR A 248 -8.32 -7.36 -4.51
CA THR A 248 -6.96 -7.27 -5.06
C THR A 248 -5.97 -6.49 -4.21
N PHE A 249 -6.41 -5.51 -3.42
CA PHE A 249 -5.53 -4.79 -2.49
C PHE A 249 -5.47 -5.56 -1.17
N ILE A 250 -4.37 -6.26 -0.93
CA ILE A 250 -4.20 -7.11 0.25
C ILE A 250 -3.33 -6.37 1.25
N ASN A 251 -3.79 -6.27 2.51
CA ASN A 251 -3.15 -5.50 3.58
C ASN A 251 -3.08 -3.97 3.36
N PRO A 252 -4.22 -3.30 3.10
CA PRO A 252 -4.24 -1.84 3.18
C PRO A 252 -3.70 -1.38 4.55
N PRO A 253 -2.97 -0.25 4.59
CA PRO A 253 -2.50 0.28 5.86
C PRO A 253 -3.68 0.61 6.77
N LYS A 254 -3.47 0.52 8.09
CA LYS A 254 -4.54 0.75 9.08
C LYS A 254 -5.13 2.16 9.04
N LYS A 255 -4.37 3.12 8.50
CA LYS A 255 -4.78 4.51 8.42
C LYS A 255 -5.81 4.66 7.31
N THR A 256 -6.93 5.27 7.64
CA THR A 256 -7.99 5.57 6.68
C THR A 256 -8.00 7.06 6.38
N PHE A 257 -8.46 7.42 5.19
CA PHE A 257 -8.49 8.80 4.72
C PHE A 257 -9.85 9.10 4.11
N ILE A 258 -10.21 10.39 4.07
CA ILE A 258 -11.46 10.88 3.53
C ILE A 258 -11.13 11.95 2.47
N CYS A 259 -11.86 11.93 1.35
CA CYS A 259 -11.84 13.01 0.36
C CYS A 259 -12.36 14.30 0.99
N LYS A 260 -11.70 15.43 0.71
CA LYS A 260 -12.04 16.73 1.33
C LYS A 260 -13.40 17.27 0.91
N ASN A 261 -13.82 16.96 -0.31
CA ASN A 261 -15.02 17.50 -0.93
C ASN A 261 -15.51 16.59 -2.07
N ASP A 262 -16.70 16.90 -2.60
CA ASP A 262 -17.31 16.12 -3.67
C ASP A 262 -16.52 16.16 -4.98
N VAL A 263 -15.71 17.19 -5.21
CA VAL A 263 -14.84 17.26 -6.39
C VAL A 263 -13.79 16.15 -6.30
N GLU A 264 -13.13 16.00 -5.16
CA GLU A 264 -12.20 14.89 -4.92
C GLU A 264 -12.90 13.52 -5.01
N LYS A 265 -14.10 13.39 -4.42
CA LYS A 265 -14.89 12.14 -4.54
C LYS A 265 -15.15 11.78 -6.00
N LYS A 266 -15.51 12.75 -6.85
CA LYS A 266 -15.72 12.54 -8.29
C LYS A 266 -14.43 12.12 -9.02
N VAL A 267 -13.27 12.65 -8.63
CA VAL A 267 -11.97 12.24 -9.17
C VAL A 267 -11.66 10.80 -8.79
N ILE A 268 -11.79 10.44 -7.51
CA ILE A 268 -11.58 9.07 -7.02
C ILE A 268 -12.55 8.09 -7.68
N LEU A 269 -13.83 8.45 -7.79
CA LEU A 269 -14.83 7.64 -8.49
C LEU A 269 -14.44 7.37 -9.96
N ARG A 270 -13.91 8.38 -10.66
CA ARG A 270 -13.44 8.20 -12.04
C ARG A 270 -12.30 7.19 -12.11
N ILE A 271 -11.34 7.28 -11.21
CA ILE A 271 -10.22 6.33 -11.12
C ILE A 271 -10.76 4.91 -10.92
N PHE A 272 -11.66 4.70 -9.96
CA PHE A 272 -12.27 3.38 -9.73
C PHE A 272 -13.10 2.86 -10.91
N LYS A 273 -13.78 3.74 -11.65
CA LYS A 273 -14.47 3.34 -12.90
C LYS A 273 -13.47 2.93 -13.98
N ASP A 274 -12.36 3.64 -14.11
CA ASP A 274 -11.29 3.30 -15.04
C ASP A 274 -10.60 1.98 -14.66
N MET A 275 -10.47 1.68 -13.36
CA MET A 275 -9.93 0.41 -12.86
C MET A 275 -10.73 -0.83 -13.29
N ASN A 276 -12.04 -0.71 -13.50
CA ASN A 276 -12.86 -1.84 -13.94
C ASN A 276 -12.88 -2.02 -15.46
N LYS A 277 -12.00 -1.32 -16.20
CA LYS A 277 -11.87 -1.50 -17.65
C LYS A 277 -10.89 -2.64 -17.93
N SER A 278 -11.15 -3.40 -18.99
CA SER A 278 -10.46 -4.66 -19.32
C SER A 278 -8.98 -4.55 -19.71
N LYS A 279 -8.43 -3.34 -19.87
CA LYS A 279 -7.02 -3.12 -20.23
C LYS A 279 -6.40 -2.08 -19.31
N LEU A 280 -5.95 -2.54 -18.15
CA LEU A 280 -5.06 -1.75 -17.29
C LEU A 280 -3.60 -2.04 -17.65
N THR A 281 -2.82 -0.96 -17.78
CA THR A 281 -1.36 -1.01 -17.89
C THR A 281 -0.70 -1.37 -16.55
N VAL A 282 -1.39 -1.07 -15.44
CA VAL A 282 -0.88 -1.22 -14.08
C VAL A 282 -1.86 -2.06 -13.24
N PRO A 283 -1.39 -3.01 -12.42
CA PRO A 283 -2.25 -3.78 -11.52
C PRO A 283 -3.07 -2.91 -10.56
N ILE A 284 -4.32 -3.29 -10.28
CA ILE A 284 -5.22 -2.60 -9.34
C ILE A 284 -4.56 -2.35 -7.97
N ILE A 285 -3.84 -3.34 -7.44
CA ILE A 285 -3.13 -3.26 -6.15
C ILE A 285 -2.15 -2.08 -6.10
N THR A 286 -1.45 -1.82 -7.21
CA THR A 286 -0.48 -0.73 -7.33
C THR A 286 -1.19 0.62 -7.32
N ILE A 287 -2.30 0.74 -8.04
CA ILE A 287 -3.09 1.98 -8.10
C ILE A 287 -3.67 2.32 -6.71
N LEU A 288 -4.20 1.33 -5.98
CA LEU A 288 -4.69 1.53 -4.61
C LEU A 288 -3.58 1.91 -3.65
N THR A 289 -2.38 1.34 -3.83
CA THR A 289 -1.18 1.75 -3.09
C THR A 289 -0.84 3.22 -3.37
N TYR A 290 -0.89 3.65 -4.63
CA TYR A 290 -0.61 5.03 -5.01
C TYR A 290 -1.63 6.01 -4.42
N ILE A 291 -2.92 5.68 -4.49
CA ILE A 291 -3.98 6.47 -3.84
C ILE A 291 -3.71 6.59 -2.34
N HIS A 292 -3.46 5.48 -1.65
CA HIS A 292 -3.16 5.53 -0.22
C HIS A 292 -1.93 6.42 0.09
N GLN A 293 -0.86 6.31 -0.69
CA GLN A 293 0.34 7.13 -0.51
C GLN A 293 0.08 8.62 -0.76
N LEU A 294 -0.70 8.98 -1.80
CA LEU A 294 -1.11 10.35 -2.07
C LEU A 294 -1.76 10.99 -0.84
N PHE A 295 -2.78 10.33 -0.27
CA PHE A 295 -3.47 10.87 0.90
C PHE A 295 -2.56 10.96 2.14
N ASN A 296 -1.65 10.01 2.32
CA ASN A 296 -0.67 10.06 3.41
C ASN A 296 0.33 11.22 3.26
N ILE A 297 0.84 11.44 2.04
CA ILE A 297 1.74 12.55 1.74
C ILE A 297 1.00 13.88 1.88
N ARG A 298 -0.27 13.97 1.45
CA ARG A 298 -1.09 15.17 1.61
C ARG A 298 -1.15 15.64 3.05
N GLU A 299 -1.49 14.76 3.98
CA GLU A 299 -1.58 15.12 5.40
C GLU A 299 -0.23 15.56 5.96
N PHE A 300 0.87 14.93 5.52
CA PHE A 300 2.22 15.35 5.89
C PHE A 300 2.53 16.75 5.35
N LEU A 301 2.25 17.01 4.08
CA LEU A 301 2.52 18.30 3.43
C LEU A 301 1.69 19.42 4.05
N GLU A 302 0.40 19.18 4.32
CA GLU A 302 -0.49 20.14 4.99
C GLU A 302 0.01 20.50 6.38
N LYS A 303 0.44 19.50 7.16
CA LYS A 303 1.09 19.72 8.46
C LYS A 303 2.39 20.52 8.37
N ASN A 304 3.04 20.55 7.21
CA ASN A 304 4.26 21.32 6.96
C ASN A 304 3.98 22.60 6.14
N GLY A 305 2.75 23.12 6.18
CA GLY A 305 2.41 24.43 5.61
C GLY A 305 2.07 24.45 4.13
N PHE A 306 2.09 23.30 3.43
CA PHE A 306 1.65 23.24 2.04
C PHE A 306 0.12 23.23 1.98
N GLN A 307 -0.46 24.36 1.58
CA GLN A 307 -1.90 24.51 1.44
C GLN A 307 -2.36 24.19 0.01
N ASN A 308 -3.66 23.95 -0.17
CA ASN A 308 -4.31 23.82 -1.48
C ASN A 308 -3.81 22.68 -2.39
N LEU A 309 -3.32 21.58 -1.82
CA LEU A 309 -3.03 20.36 -2.57
C LEU A 309 -4.32 19.80 -3.19
N LYS A 310 -4.38 19.74 -4.53
CA LYS A 310 -5.53 19.26 -5.31
C LYS A 310 -5.22 17.93 -6.00
N LEU A 311 -6.19 17.01 -5.93
CA LEU A 311 -6.23 15.79 -6.74
C LEU A 311 -6.69 16.10 -8.18
N ASP A 312 -5.86 16.78 -8.97
CA ASP A 312 -6.15 17.06 -10.38
C ASP A 312 -5.69 15.89 -11.28
N ILE A 313 -6.41 14.77 -11.16
CA ILE A 313 -6.18 13.52 -11.90
C ILE A 313 -7.30 13.38 -12.94
N LYS A 314 -6.93 13.31 -14.23
CA LYS A 314 -7.89 13.20 -15.33
C LYS A 314 -8.00 11.78 -15.84
N LYS A 315 -6.89 11.05 -15.87
CA LYS A 315 -6.79 9.64 -16.26
C LYS A 315 -6.09 8.84 -15.18
N ILE A 316 -6.30 7.54 -15.18
CA ILE A 316 -5.65 6.62 -14.23
C ILE A 316 -4.11 6.69 -14.27
N ASP A 317 -3.53 6.89 -15.45
CA ASP A 317 -2.08 7.04 -15.62
C ASP A 317 -1.54 8.30 -14.90
N ASP A 318 -2.36 9.34 -14.72
CA ASP A 318 -1.95 10.59 -14.05
C ASP A 318 -1.75 10.41 -12.53
N VAL A 319 -2.21 9.28 -11.95
CA VAL A 319 -2.09 9.00 -10.51
C VAL A 319 -0.62 8.89 -10.10
N GLU A 320 0.19 8.16 -10.88
CA GLU A 320 1.63 7.98 -10.61
C GLU A 320 2.39 9.30 -10.72
N TYR A 321 2.12 10.08 -11.76
CA TYR A 321 2.74 11.40 -11.94
C TYR A 321 2.43 12.36 -10.79
N LEU A 322 1.18 12.37 -10.29
CA LEU A 322 0.83 13.21 -9.14
C LEU A 322 1.55 12.73 -7.87
N LEU A 323 1.69 11.42 -7.70
CA LEU A 323 2.39 10.83 -6.56
C LEU A 323 3.87 11.21 -6.57
N ASP A 324 4.55 11.07 -7.71
CA ASP A 324 5.95 11.47 -7.88
C ASP A 324 6.16 12.95 -7.53
N TYR A 325 5.26 13.81 -7.99
CA TYR A 325 5.29 15.24 -7.68
C TYR A 325 5.15 15.49 -6.16
N TRP A 326 4.20 14.83 -5.49
CA TRP A 326 4.01 14.98 -4.04
C TRP A 326 5.14 14.36 -3.22
N ILE A 327 5.76 13.27 -3.67
CA ILE A 327 6.98 12.71 -3.05
C ILE A 327 8.11 13.73 -3.07
N LEU A 328 8.26 14.47 -4.18
CA LEU A 328 9.26 15.53 -4.26
C LEU A 328 8.96 16.67 -3.29
N LEU A 329 7.71 17.15 -3.21
CA LEU A 329 7.31 18.14 -2.22
C LEU A 329 7.60 17.65 -0.79
N LYS A 330 7.31 16.37 -0.52
CA LYS A 330 7.59 15.76 0.79
C LYS A 330 9.08 15.77 1.10
N LYS A 331 9.93 15.48 0.11
CA LYS A 331 11.40 15.52 0.25
C LYS A 331 11.85 16.94 0.60
N GLN A 332 11.31 17.96 -0.06
CA GLN A 332 11.60 19.38 0.22
C GLN A 332 11.16 19.80 1.63
N ALA A 333 9.94 19.42 2.03
CA ALA A 333 9.42 19.67 3.37
C ALA A 333 10.27 18.99 4.46
N THR A 334 10.78 17.79 4.17
CA THR A 334 11.61 17.01 5.12
C THR A 334 13.04 17.55 5.21
N SER A 335 13.65 17.93 4.09
CA SER A 335 15.00 18.53 4.10
C SER A 335 15.02 19.90 4.78
N GLY A 336 13.88 20.59 4.81
CA GLY A 336 13.78 21.96 5.32
C GLY A 336 14.61 22.94 4.48
N VAL A 337 14.99 22.56 3.25
CA VAL A 337 15.89 23.32 2.38
C VAL A 337 15.27 23.38 0.98
N VAL A 338 15.04 24.60 0.51
CA VAL A 338 14.68 24.89 -0.89
C VAL A 338 15.96 25.22 -1.64
N GLU A 339 16.27 24.41 -2.65
CA GLU A 339 17.35 24.70 -3.58
C GLU A 339 16.84 25.65 -4.67
N LYS A 340 17.54 26.77 -4.86
CA LYS A 340 17.28 27.74 -5.92
C LYS A 340 18.57 28.29 -6.51
N TYR A 341 18.49 28.79 -7.73
CA TYR A 341 19.53 29.56 -8.38
C TYR A 341 19.28 31.04 -8.14
N LEU A 342 20.28 31.72 -7.58
CA LEU A 342 20.30 33.16 -7.38
C LEU A 342 20.91 33.84 -8.61
N PHE A 343 20.07 34.59 -9.31
CA PHE A 343 20.49 35.44 -10.43
C PHE A 343 20.64 36.90 -9.96
N PRO A 344 21.54 37.69 -10.58
CA PRO A 344 21.63 39.13 -10.32
C PRO A 344 20.29 39.84 -10.56
N SER A 345 19.97 40.85 -9.74
CA SER A 345 18.72 41.62 -9.84
C SER A 345 18.56 42.26 -11.23
N ASP A 346 19.62 42.88 -11.74
CA ASP A 346 19.58 43.63 -13.00
C ASP A 346 19.30 42.70 -14.18
N PHE A 347 19.87 41.49 -14.12
CA PHE A 347 19.57 40.42 -15.07
C PHE A 347 18.10 40.00 -15.02
N LEU A 348 17.56 39.73 -13.82
CA LEU A 348 16.15 39.36 -13.69
C LEU A 348 15.22 40.45 -14.22
N CYS A 349 15.47 41.71 -13.83
CA CYS A 349 14.70 42.86 -14.27
C CYS A 349 14.66 42.98 -15.80
N GLU A 350 15.80 42.87 -16.49
CA GLU A 350 15.85 42.98 -17.95
C GLU A 350 15.24 41.77 -18.66
N ILE A 351 15.56 40.56 -18.18
CA ILE A 351 15.16 39.31 -18.86
C ILE A 351 13.67 39.02 -18.69
N GLU A 352 13.09 39.27 -17.51
CA GLU A 352 11.68 39.01 -17.25
C GLU A 352 10.75 40.17 -17.65
N THR A 353 11.31 41.28 -18.16
CA THR A 353 10.51 42.38 -18.73
C THR A 353 9.64 41.87 -19.89
N PRO A 354 8.32 42.17 -19.92
CA PRO A 354 7.47 41.76 -21.01
C PRO A 354 7.99 42.19 -22.38
N ILE A 355 7.79 41.33 -23.40
CA ILE A 355 8.17 41.61 -24.78
C ILE A 355 6.89 41.91 -25.57
N ILE A 356 6.86 43.01 -26.31
CA ILE A 356 5.72 43.42 -27.12
C ILE A 356 6.08 43.24 -28.59
N VAL A 357 5.32 42.38 -29.29
CA VAL A 357 5.48 42.12 -30.73
C VAL A 357 4.10 42.01 -31.34
N ASP A 358 3.84 42.76 -32.41
CA ASP A 358 2.59 42.68 -33.19
C ASP A 358 1.32 42.75 -32.31
N ASN A 359 1.28 43.69 -31.36
CA ASN A 359 0.22 43.87 -30.33
C ASN A 359 0.01 42.70 -29.36
N LYS A 360 0.91 41.71 -29.33
CA LYS A 360 0.90 40.62 -28.33
C LYS A 360 1.96 40.86 -27.27
N ILE A 361 1.62 40.48 -26.05
CA ILE A 361 2.50 40.60 -24.88
C ILE A 361 2.99 39.20 -24.51
N PHE A 362 4.31 39.05 -24.48
CA PHE A 362 5.00 37.84 -24.11
C PHE A 362 5.62 38.01 -22.72
N PHE A 363 5.43 37.00 -21.87
CA PHE A 363 5.92 37.00 -20.49
C PHE A 363 7.04 35.96 -20.34
N PRO A 364 8.31 36.37 -20.51
CA PRO A 364 9.46 35.54 -20.17
C PRO A 364 9.58 35.41 -18.64
N LYS A 365 9.88 34.21 -18.16
CA LYS A 365 10.12 33.92 -16.74
C LYS A 365 11.21 32.88 -16.58
N ILE A 366 12.18 33.14 -15.71
CA ILE A 366 13.26 32.23 -15.39
C ILE A 366 12.77 31.16 -14.41
N LEU A 367 13.17 29.92 -14.66
CA LEU A 367 12.96 28.82 -13.72
C LEU A 367 14.14 28.81 -12.76
N SER A 368 13.93 29.22 -11.51
CA SER A 368 15.01 29.47 -10.57
C SER A 368 15.06 28.43 -9.47
N SER A 369 13.94 27.83 -9.10
CA SER A 369 13.84 26.87 -8.00
C SER A 369 13.50 25.47 -8.49
N ASN A 370 13.83 24.46 -7.68
CA ASN A 370 13.42 23.09 -7.99
C ASN A 370 11.88 22.97 -8.18
N GLU A 371 11.10 23.80 -7.46
CA GLU A 371 9.65 23.90 -7.63
C GLU A 371 9.25 24.43 -9.01
N ASP A 372 9.88 25.51 -9.49
CA ASP A 372 9.61 26.08 -10.82
C ASP A 372 9.78 25.02 -11.92
N PHE A 373 10.87 24.25 -11.89
CA PHE A 373 11.13 23.18 -12.86
C PHE A 373 10.06 22.09 -12.83
N CYS A 374 9.60 21.69 -11.63
CA CYS A 374 8.60 20.65 -11.48
C CYS A 374 7.21 21.09 -11.95
N ILE A 375 6.82 22.31 -11.58
CA ILE A 375 5.58 22.93 -12.06
C ILE A 375 5.64 23.03 -13.58
N GLU A 376 6.76 23.49 -14.12
CA GLU A 376 6.93 23.63 -15.56
C GLU A 376 6.80 22.30 -16.29
N GLY A 377 7.47 21.25 -15.81
CA GLY A 377 7.36 19.90 -16.37
C GLY A 377 5.93 19.38 -16.41
N ARG A 378 5.10 19.71 -15.40
CA ARG A 378 3.68 19.34 -15.36
C ARG A 378 2.85 20.14 -16.37
N ILE A 379 3.04 21.47 -16.42
CA ILE A 379 2.30 22.35 -17.35
C ILE A 379 2.61 21.96 -18.80
N MET A 380 3.90 21.72 -19.07
CA MET A 380 4.44 21.45 -20.40
C MET A 380 4.43 19.97 -20.77
N LYS A 381 4.10 19.06 -19.84
CA LYS A 381 4.08 17.60 -20.07
C LYS A 381 5.37 17.07 -20.69
N ASN A 382 6.52 17.54 -20.19
CA ASN A 382 7.84 17.17 -20.67
C ASN A 382 8.80 16.86 -19.50
N CYS A 383 10.06 16.60 -19.82
CA CYS A 383 11.08 16.22 -18.84
C CYS A 383 11.58 17.39 -17.96
N MET A 384 10.99 18.60 -18.03
CA MET A 384 11.51 19.76 -17.32
C MET A 384 11.64 19.56 -15.81
N GLY A 385 10.73 18.81 -15.20
CA GLY A 385 10.77 18.52 -13.77
C GLY A 385 12.03 17.80 -13.28
N ARG A 386 12.84 17.22 -14.18
CA ARG A 386 14.10 16.53 -13.83
C ARG A 386 15.36 17.34 -14.15
N GLN A 387 15.20 18.56 -14.67
CA GLN A 387 16.32 19.31 -15.25
C GLN A 387 16.94 20.36 -14.31
N PHE A 388 16.42 20.49 -13.08
CA PHE A 388 16.91 21.48 -12.12
C PHE A 388 18.44 21.43 -11.93
N ASN A 389 19.05 20.24 -11.85
CA ASN A 389 20.50 20.10 -11.69
C ASN A 389 21.32 20.64 -12.89
N HIS A 390 20.75 20.65 -14.10
CA HIS A 390 21.38 21.24 -15.28
C HIS A 390 21.38 22.78 -15.23
N GLY A 391 20.57 23.36 -14.33
CA GLY A 391 20.54 24.79 -14.03
C GLY A 391 21.88 25.36 -13.56
N VAL A 392 22.87 24.52 -13.25
CA VAL A 392 24.23 24.97 -12.89
C VAL A 392 25.05 25.43 -14.09
N ILE A 393 24.70 25.00 -15.30
CA ILE A 393 25.41 25.34 -16.56
C ILE A 393 24.50 26.12 -17.50
N GLN A 394 23.18 25.91 -17.40
CA GLN A 394 22.20 26.40 -18.35
C GLN A 394 21.10 27.19 -17.64
N ILE A 395 20.54 28.17 -18.34
CA ILE A 395 19.43 28.97 -17.86
C ILE A 395 18.17 28.47 -18.54
N PHE A 396 17.23 27.98 -17.75
CA PHE A 396 15.95 27.50 -18.22
C PHE A 396 14.88 28.56 -18.01
N MET A 397 14.06 28.74 -19.03
CA MET A 397 13.03 29.75 -19.04
C MET A 397 11.72 29.21 -19.60
N SER A 398 10.65 29.87 -19.21
CA SER A 398 9.34 29.74 -19.82
C SER A 398 8.97 31.07 -20.47
N MET A 399 8.27 31.01 -21.61
CA MET A 399 7.68 32.19 -22.23
C MET A 399 6.22 31.92 -22.56
N THR A 400 5.34 32.82 -22.14
CA THR A 400 3.89 32.68 -22.31
C THR A 400 3.33 33.81 -23.15
N CYS A 401 2.45 33.47 -24.07
CA CYS A 401 1.63 34.42 -24.83
C CYS A 401 0.22 33.85 -24.89
N GLU A 402 -0.76 34.59 -24.35
CA GLU A 402 -2.15 34.14 -24.24
C GLU A 402 -2.28 32.74 -23.62
N LYS A 403 -2.78 31.74 -24.36
CA LYS A 403 -2.92 30.34 -23.92
C LYS A 403 -1.75 29.44 -24.33
N LYS A 404 -0.75 29.97 -25.03
CA LYS A 404 0.42 29.22 -25.51
C LYS A 404 1.63 29.48 -24.61
N ARG A 405 2.43 28.44 -24.41
CA ARG A 405 3.63 28.46 -23.58
C ARG A 405 4.73 27.63 -24.22
N ILE A 406 5.96 28.11 -24.14
CA ILE A 406 7.17 27.40 -24.60
C ILE A 406 8.23 27.38 -23.51
N ASN A 407 9.15 26.44 -23.61
CA ASN A 407 10.38 26.39 -22.82
C ASN A 407 11.58 26.75 -23.68
N LEU A 408 12.51 27.46 -23.07
CA LEU A 408 13.74 27.93 -23.68
C LEU A 408 14.91 27.56 -22.78
N GLN A 409 16.02 27.20 -23.40
CA GLN A 409 17.24 26.82 -22.72
C GLN A 409 18.40 27.62 -23.30
N TYR A 410 19.05 28.41 -22.46
CA TYR A 410 20.19 29.24 -22.83
C TYR A 410 21.47 28.74 -22.19
N GLN A 411 22.58 28.85 -22.91
CA GLN A 411 23.92 28.56 -22.41
C GLN A 411 24.87 29.68 -22.85
N ARG A 412 25.51 30.34 -21.87
CA ARG A 412 26.41 31.50 -22.11
C ARG A 412 25.77 32.57 -23.01
N GLY A 413 24.49 32.86 -22.77
CA GLY A 413 23.73 33.88 -23.53
C GLY A 413 23.18 33.42 -24.88
N CYS A 414 23.61 32.26 -25.40
CA CYS A 414 23.10 31.71 -26.66
C CYS A 414 21.93 30.76 -26.42
N LEU A 415 20.91 30.82 -27.28
CA LEU A 415 19.82 29.86 -27.28
C LEU A 415 20.37 28.49 -27.70
N ASN A 416 20.19 27.49 -26.84
CA ASN A 416 20.58 26.11 -27.12
C ASN A 416 19.41 25.32 -27.70
N VAL A 417 18.25 25.36 -27.03
CA VAL A 417 17.05 24.62 -27.43
C VAL A 417 15.79 25.41 -27.08
N ALA A 418 14.76 25.30 -27.91
CA ALA A 418 13.41 25.78 -27.64
C ALA A 418 12.40 24.67 -27.98
N PHE A 419 11.39 24.48 -27.13
CA PHE A 419 10.33 23.48 -27.37
C PHE A 419 8.98 23.92 -26.82
N GLY A 420 7.93 23.47 -27.50
CA GLY A 420 6.55 23.58 -27.07
C GLY A 420 6.13 22.45 -26.10
N LYS A 421 4.83 22.38 -25.87
CA LYS A 421 4.22 21.40 -24.97
C LYS A 421 4.43 19.97 -25.49
N ALA A 422 4.74 19.04 -24.59
CA ALA A 422 5.07 17.65 -24.90
C ALA A 422 6.21 17.51 -25.93
N ASN A 423 7.21 18.40 -25.85
CA ASN A 423 8.35 18.48 -26.77
C ASN A 423 7.95 18.73 -28.24
N SER A 424 6.80 19.34 -28.48
CA SER A 424 6.41 19.74 -29.83
C SER A 424 7.35 20.85 -30.37
N PRO A 425 7.43 21.04 -31.69
CA PRO A 425 8.07 22.21 -32.27
C PRO A 425 7.48 23.52 -31.72
N VAL A 426 8.30 24.57 -31.70
CA VAL A 426 7.86 25.92 -31.34
C VAL A 426 7.07 26.51 -32.52
N PRO A 427 5.91 27.14 -32.27
CA PRO A 427 5.22 27.88 -33.33
C PRO A 427 5.98 29.18 -33.66
N ASP A 428 6.86 29.13 -34.65
CA ASP A 428 7.74 30.24 -35.03
C ASP A 428 6.98 31.51 -35.43
N GLU A 429 5.84 31.35 -36.10
CA GLU A 429 4.93 32.46 -36.46
C GLU A 429 4.44 33.27 -35.25
N ILE A 430 4.48 32.68 -34.05
CA ILE A 430 4.02 33.31 -32.81
C ILE A 430 5.19 33.73 -31.94
N PHE A 431 6.16 32.85 -31.72
CA PHE A 431 7.22 33.09 -30.76
C PHE A 431 8.55 33.53 -31.38
N GLY A 432 8.76 33.40 -32.70
CA GLY A 432 10.06 33.63 -33.36
C GLY A 432 10.68 34.99 -33.04
N LYS A 433 9.98 36.08 -33.38
CA LYS A 433 10.42 37.46 -33.07
C LYS A 433 10.64 37.70 -31.57
N ALA A 434 9.79 37.14 -30.71
CA ALA A 434 9.94 37.28 -29.26
C ALA A 434 11.17 36.53 -28.73
N ILE A 435 11.49 35.37 -29.29
CA ILE A 435 12.71 34.60 -28.98
C ILE A 435 13.94 35.36 -29.43
N GLU A 436 13.93 36.01 -30.60
CA GLU A 436 15.04 36.84 -31.08
C GLU A 436 15.33 37.98 -30.10
N ILE A 437 14.30 38.74 -29.72
CA ILE A 437 14.43 39.84 -28.75
C ILE A 437 14.98 39.33 -27.41
N LEU A 438 14.44 38.23 -26.90
CA LEU A 438 14.92 37.64 -25.65
C LEU A 438 16.37 37.19 -25.78
N SER A 439 16.75 36.59 -26.91
CA SER A 439 18.13 36.15 -27.17
C SER A 439 19.09 37.33 -27.23
N SER A 440 18.69 38.46 -27.81
CA SER A 440 19.47 39.70 -27.77
C SER A 440 19.65 40.25 -26.35
N ARG A 441 18.68 40.07 -25.46
CA ARG A 441 18.87 40.41 -24.03
C ARG A 441 19.83 39.44 -23.35
N MET A 442 19.66 38.13 -23.58
CA MET A 442 20.49 37.08 -22.98
C MET A 442 21.97 37.18 -23.36
N ILE A 443 22.29 37.59 -24.60
CA ILE A 443 23.68 37.66 -25.08
C ILE A 443 24.53 38.68 -24.32
N LYS A 444 23.90 39.75 -23.79
CA LYS A 444 24.56 40.76 -22.95
C LYS A 444 25.14 40.14 -21.67
N TYR A 445 24.56 39.03 -21.23
CA TYR A 445 24.93 38.32 -20.00
C TYR A 445 25.72 37.03 -20.28
N LYS A 446 26.40 36.91 -21.41
CA LYS A 446 27.17 35.71 -21.79
C LYS A 446 28.19 35.24 -20.74
N SER A 447 28.76 36.17 -19.99
CA SER A 447 29.78 35.95 -18.96
C SER A 447 29.22 35.94 -17.53
N MET A 448 27.90 36.09 -17.38
CA MET A 448 27.23 36.17 -16.08
C MET A 448 27.36 34.85 -15.33
N LYS A 449 27.59 34.94 -14.03
CA LYS A 449 27.66 33.81 -13.09
C LYS A 449 26.51 33.92 -12.11
N TRP A 450 25.88 32.79 -11.83
CA TRP A 450 24.85 32.66 -10.81
C TRP A 450 25.24 31.55 -9.83
N LYS A 451 24.62 31.55 -8.65
CA LYS A 451 24.96 30.61 -7.58
C LYS A 451 23.76 29.75 -7.22
N LYS A 452 24.00 28.49 -6.91
CA LYS A 452 23.01 27.63 -6.27
C LYS A 452 23.01 27.94 -4.77
N GLU A 453 21.85 28.27 -4.22
CA GLU A 453 21.65 28.52 -2.80
C GLU A 453 20.69 27.48 -2.22
N GLN A 454 20.93 27.13 -0.96
CA GLN A 454 20.04 26.32 -0.13
C GLN A 454 19.40 27.24 0.93
N ARG A 455 18.11 27.56 0.76
CA ARG A 455 17.36 28.37 1.72
C ARG A 455 16.63 27.47 2.71
N LYS A 456 16.84 27.68 4.01
CA LYS A 456 16.06 26.98 5.04
C LYS A 456 14.59 27.44 5.00
N ILE A 457 13.66 26.50 4.98
CA ILE A 457 12.23 26.77 5.16
C ILE A 457 12.05 27.08 6.64
N ILE A 458 11.74 28.35 6.96
CA ILE A 458 11.37 28.75 8.32
C ILE A 458 10.01 28.10 8.59
N ARG A 459 9.95 27.21 9.57
CA ARG A 459 8.71 26.60 10.03
C ARG A 459 8.03 27.62 10.95
N ASN A 460 6.76 27.91 10.71
CA ASN A 460 5.93 28.50 11.75
C ASN A 460 5.75 27.40 12.81
N GLU A 461 6.21 27.66 14.02
CA GLU A 461 6.06 26.78 15.18
C GLU A 461 4.59 26.60 15.58
#